data_AF-A0A519JXU3-F1
#
_entry.id   AF-A0A519JXU3-F1
#
_cell.length_a   1.000
_cell.length_b   1.000
_cell.length_c   1.000
_cell.angle_alpha   90.00
_cell.angle_beta   90.00
_cell.angle_gamma   90.00
#
_symmetry.space_group_name_H-M   'P 1'
#
loop_
_entity.id
_entity.type
_entity.pdbx_description
1 polymer ?
#
loop_
_entity_poly.entity_id
_entity_poly.type
_entity_poly.pdbx_seq_one_letter_code
_entity_poly.pdbx_strand_id
1 'polypeptide(L)'
;MKISQHIFKQLLKGALSNHQVYSSMYVHENPPRLIFNDCLFAEDIHLNEEIVYPYQLDFFGCRFEKNLRIEYGTFPEISFSGTEFSSGSFTISNGHYAGINFHSGCKVENYFSIHSAEIEKLYISNSTFTNSVSLFDGKYKKVEISGSVSMAHLFFRKGIYELVRINGGKMEGLYFSEGEFKEVLVYGLVEIATVHISSGILRQIYLDAVNLRQLTVKLYEKVKPLQIGHLELSQM
;
A
#
# COMPACT_ATOMS: atom_id res chain seq x y z
N MET A 1 -23.47 5.90 5.04
CA MET A 1 -24.22 4.94 5.92
C MET A 1 -23.25 4.15 6.79
N LYS A 2 -23.67 3.53 7.90
CA LYS A 2 -22.76 2.75 8.76
C LYS A 2 -22.66 1.28 8.29
N ILE A 3 -21.44 0.75 8.19
CA ILE A 3 -21.17 -0.65 7.83
C ILE A 3 -20.43 -1.34 8.98
N SER A 4 -21.07 -2.33 9.60
CA SER A 4 -20.45 -3.16 10.63
C SER A 4 -19.66 -4.32 10.00
N GLN A 5 -18.82 -4.99 10.79
CA GLN A 5 -18.08 -6.17 10.31
C GLN A 5 -19.03 -7.26 9.77
N HIS A 6 -20.16 -7.48 10.43
CA HIS A 6 -21.13 -8.48 10.01
C HIS A 6 -21.70 -8.14 8.62
N ILE A 7 -22.15 -6.90 8.41
CA ILE A 7 -22.67 -6.44 7.12
C ILE A 7 -21.59 -6.56 6.05
N PHE A 8 -20.38 -6.08 6.34
CA PHE A 8 -19.26 -6.13 5.39
C PHE A 8 -18.97 -7.56 4.91
N LYS A 9 -18.88 -8.53 5.83
CA LYS A 9 -18.67 -9.95 5.46
C LYS A 9 -19.81 -10.50 4.61
N GLN A 10 -21.06 -10.16 4.92
CA GLN A 10 -22.21 -10.59 4.11
C GLN A 10 -22.19 -9.97 2.71
N LEU A 11 -21.76 -8.70 2.59
CA LEU A 11 -21.60 -8.03 1.31
C LEU A 11 -20.57 -8.75 0.43
N LEU A 12 -19.38 -9.03 0.98
CA LEU A 12 -18.30 -9.72 0.29
C LEU A 12 -18.70 -11.12 -0.21
N LYS A 13 -19.57 -11.81 0.54
CA LYS A 13 -20.11 -13.14 0.17
C LYS A 13 -21.29 -13.07 -0.81
N GLY A 14 -21.71 -11.87 -1.23
CA GLY A 14 -22.83 -11.68 -2.15
C GLY A 14 -24.22 -11.91 -1.52
N ALA A 15 -24.29 -12.17 -0.21
CA ALA A 15 -25.52 -12.56 0.48
C ALA A 15 -26.56 -11.42 0.53
N LEU A 16 -26.12 -10.17 0.35
CA LEU A 16 -26.98 -8.98 0.37
C LEU A 16 -27.24 -8.40 -1.02
N SER A 17 -26.92 -9.14 -2.10
CA SER A 17 -27.11 -8.70 -3.50
C SER A 17 -28.56 -8.35 -3.83
N ASN A 18 -29.53 -9.05 -3.24
CA ASN A 18 -30.97 -8.78 -3.43
C ASN A 18 -31.59 -7.94 -2.30
N HIS A 19 -30.78 -7.47 -1.34
CA HIS A 19 -31.29 -6.70 -0.21
C HIS A 19 -31.56 -5.25 -0.62
N GLN A 20 -32.76 -4.72 -0.35
CA GLN A 20 -33.21 -3.40 -0.81
C GLN A 20 -32.23 -2.24 -0.53
N VAL A 21 -31.51 -2.30 0.59
CA VAL A 21 -30.55 -1.25 1.01
C VAL A 21 -29.17 -1.42 0.38
N TYR A 22 -28.74 -2.66 0.11
CA TYR A 22 -27.35 -2.97 -0.22
C TYR A 22 -27.14 -3.41 -1.67
N SER A 23 -28.21 -3.76 -2.38
CA SER A 23 -28.17 -4.20 -3.77
C SER A 23 -27.47 -3.18 -4.67
N SER A 24 -27.65 -1.89 -4.42
CA SER A 24 -27.02 -0.81 -5.19
C SER A 24 -25.50 -0.69 -5.00
N MET A 25 -24.90 -1.40 -4.06
CA MET A 25 -23.44 -1.48 -3.91
C MET A 25 -22.82 -2.44 -4.92
N TYR A 26 -23.59 -3.41 -5.40
CA TYR A 26 -23.11 -4.38 -6.37
C TYR A 26 -23.20 -3.79 -7.76
N VAL A 27 -22.07 -3.74 -8.45
CA VAL A 27 -22.00 -3.40 -9.87
C VAL A 27 -21.59 -4.65 -10.61
N HIS A 28 -22.50 -5.15 -11.45
CA HIS A 28 -22.31 -6.35 -12.24
C HIS A 28 -21.52 -6.05 -13.53
N GLU A 29 -20.31 -5.54 -13.37
CA GLU A 29 -19.30 -5.35 -14.41
C GLU A 29 -18.37 -6.58 -14.51
N ASN A 30 -17.40 -6.55 -15.43
CA ASN A 30 -16.32 -7.53 -15.50
C ASN A 30 -14.95 -6.84 -15.34
N PRO A 31 -14.25 -7.02 -14.20
CA PRO A 31 -14.66 -7.81 -13.03
C PRO A 31 -15.83 -7.17 -12.26
N PRO A 32 -16.63 -7.96 -11.50
CA PRO A 32 -17.73 -7.40 -10.71
C PRO A 32 -17.18 -6.58 -9.55
N ARG A 33 -17.92 -5.57 -9.11
CA ARG A 33 -17.44 -4.58 -8.14
C ARG A 33 -18.41 -4.44 -6.98
N LEU A 34 -17.86 -4.14 -5.82
CA LEU A 34 -18.59 -3.77 -4.62
C LEU A 34 -18.16 -2.36 -4.20
N ILE A 35 -19.06 -1.41 -4.39
CA ILE A 35 -18.81 0.01 -4.23
C ILE A 35 -19.41 0.52 -2.92
N PHE A 36 -18.56 1.09 -2.07
CA PHE A 36 -18.91 1.75 -0.84
C PHE A 36 -18.77 3.26 -1.02
N ASN A 37 -19.90 3.98 -1.06
CA ASN A 37 -19.94 5.45 -1.15
C ASN A 37 -20.30 6.04 0.20
N ASP A 38 -19.49 6.99 0.69
CA ASP A 38 -19.73 7.78 1.91
C ASP A 38 -20.15 6.90 3.11
N CYS A 39 -19.47 5.76 3.24
CA CYS A 39 -19.71 4.79 4.31
C CYS A 39 -18.83 5.06 5.52
N LEU A 40 -19.37 4.80 6.70
CA LEU A 40 -18.69 4.88 7.98
C LEU A 40 -18.47 3.48 8.54
N PHE A 41 -17.22 3.12 8.74
CA PHE A 41 -16.78 1.89 9.42
C PHE A 41 -16.33 2.26 10.82
N ALA A 42 -17.26 2.21 11.77
CA ALA A 42 -17.05 2.63 13.16
C ALA A 42 -16.43 1.54 14.05
N GLU A 43 -16.40 0.30 13.56
CA GLU A 43 -15.90 -0.89 14.26
C GLU A 43 -14.63 -1.41 13.58
N ASP A 44 -13.83 -2.21 14.29
CA ASP A 44 -12.75 -2.96 13.66
C ASP A 44 -13.33 -3.94 12.63
N ILE A 45 -12.80 -3.87 11.41
CA ILE A 45 -13.14 -4.78 10.32
C ILE A 45 -11.99 -5.76 10.16
N HIS A 46 -12.24 -7.01 10.54
CA HIS A 46 -11.26 -8.07 10.45
C HIS A 46 -11.73 -9.23 9.56
N LEU A 47 -11.04 -9.40 8.44
CA LEU A 47 -11.15 -10.56 7.55
C LEU A 47 -9.97 -11.50 7.78
N ASN A 48 -10.27 -12.74 8.15
CA ASN A 48 -9.29 -13.82 8.33
C ASN A 48 -9.93 -15.09 7.76
N GLU A 49 -10.17 -15.06 6.45
CA GLU A 49 -10.74 -16.19 5.71
C GLU A 49 -9.93 -16.36 4.43
N GLU A 50 -9.46 -17.58 4.15
CA GLU A 50 -8.70 -17.92 2.94
C GLU A 50 -9.66 -18.19 1.78
N ILE A 51 -10.27 -17.13 1.26
CA ILE A 51 -11.29 -17.19 0.20
C ILE A 51 -10.85 -16.36 -1.01
N VAL A 52 -11.19 -16.84 -2.20
CA VAL A 52 -11.11 -16.05 -3.43
C VAL A 52 -12.37 -15.19 -3.55
N TYR A 53 -12.22 -13.89 -3.34
CA TYR A 53 -13.33 -12.95 -3.47
C TYR A 53 -13.50 -12.56 -4.94
N PRO A 54 -14.71 -12.64 -5.49
CA PRO A 54 -14.93 -12.35 -6.91
C PRO A 54 -14.96 -10.85 -7.21
N TYR A 55 -15.18 -10.01 -6.18
CA TYR A 55 -15.43 -8.58 -6.35
C TYR A 55 -14.14 -7.75 -6.21
N GLN A 56 -13.98 -6.76 -7.08
CA GLN A 56 -13.17 -5.59 -6.76
C GLN A 56 -13.87 -4.76 -5.68
N LEU A 57 -13.11 -4.23 -4.73
CA LEU A 57 -13.64 -3.40 -3.64
C LEU A 57 -13.28 -1.94 -3.89
N ASP A 58 -14.27 -1.07 -3.93
CA ASP A 58 -14.06 0.36 -4.11
C ASP A 58 -14.64 1.15 -2.93
N PHE A 59 -13.80 1.96 -2.28
CA PHE A 59 -14.18 2.84 -1.19
C PHE A 59 -14.05 4.30 -1.62
N PHE A 60 -15.18 4.97 -1.81
CA PHE A 60 -15.24 6.38 -2.19
C PHE A 60 -15.77 7.22 -1.03
N GLY A 61 -15.01 8.22 -0.60
CA GLY A 61 -15.41 9.12 0.49
C GLY A 61 -15.67 8.41 1.83
N CYS A 62 -15.18 7.18 1.99
CA CYS A 62 -15.44 6.38 3.17
C CYS A 62 -14.57 6.84 4.36
N ARG A 63 -15.03 6.54 5.57
CA ARG A 63 -14.28 6.82 6.79
C ARG A 63 -14.17 5.58 7.67
N PHE A 64 -12.94 5.25 8.06
CA PHE A 64 -12.61 4.20 9.00
C PHE A 64 -12.17 4.84 10.33
N GLU A 65 -13.02 4.72 11.36
CA GLU A 65 -12.67 5.18 12.71
C GLU A 65 -11.81 4.15 13.46
N LYS A 66 -11.83 2.91 13.00
CA LYS A 66 -11.09 1.76 13.56
C LYS A 66 -10.37 1.02 12.44
N ASN A 67 -9.73 -0.09 12.78
CA ASN A 67 -8.79 -0.75 11.88
C ASN A 67 -9.53 -1.53 10.77
N LEU A 68 -8.96 -1.54 9.57
CA LEU A 68 -9.28 -2.52 8.54
C LEU A 68 -8.10 -3.49 8.42
N ARG A 69 -8.34 -4.75 8.79
CA ARG A 69 -7.36 -5.83 8.73
C ARG A 69 -7.86 -6.96 7.82
N ILE A 70 -7.05 -7.32 6.83
CA ILE A 70 -7.29 -8.45 5.94
C ILE A 70 -6.10 -9.39 6.06
N GLU A 71 -6.22 -10.49 6.81
CA GLU A 71 -5.11 -11.40 7.09
C GLU A 71 -4.88 -12.45 6.02
N TYR A 72 -5.91 -12.80 5.25
CA TYR A 72 -5.88 -13.81 4.19
C TYR A 72 -6.87 -13.45 3.09
N GLY A 73 -6.75 -14.13 1.95
CA GLY A 73 -7.70 -14.07 0.84
C GLY A 73 -7.08 -13.62 -0.48
N THR A 74 -7.85 -13.80 -1.55
CA THR A 74 -7.47 -13.36 -2.89
C THR A 74 -8.45 -12.31 -3.38
N PHE A 75 -7.94 -11.13 -3.76
CA PHE A 75 -8.74 -10.01 -4.24
C PHE A 75 -8.26 -9.55 -5.64
N PRO A 76 -9.18 -9.33 -6.59
CA PRO A 76 -8.84 -8.73 -7.88
C PRO A 76 -8.26 -7.33 -7.70
N GLU A 77 -8.93 -6.47 -6.92
CA GLU A 77 -8.45 -5.13 -6.61
C GLU A 77 -9.13 -4.57 -5.36
N ILE A 78 -8.41 -3.75 -4.60
CA ILE A 78 -8.94 -2.93 -3.51
C ILE A 78 -8.52 -1.48 -3.74
N SER A 79 -9.50 -0.59 -3.94
CA SER A 79 -9.28 0.80 -4.32
C SER A 79 -9.91 1.75 -3.31
N PHE A 80 -9.14 2.76 -2.93
CA PHE A 80 -9.51 3.81 -1.99
C PHE A 80 -9.39 5.17 -2.66
N SER A 81 -10.48 5.93 -2.67
CA SER A 81 -10.55 7.28 -3.25
C SER A 81 -11.16 8.25 -2.25
N GLY A 82 -10.41 9.26 -1.82
CA GLY A 82 -10.87 10.22 -0.82
C GLY A 82 -11.28 9.56 0.51
N THR A 83 -10.77 8.35 0.78
CA THR A 83 -11.06 7.60 2.01
C THR A 83 -10.15 8.06 3.14
N GLU A 84 -10.71 8.18 4.34
CA GLU A 84 -10.01 8.62 5.55
C GLU A 84 -9.92 7.49 6.59
N PHE A 85 -8.70 7.24 7.08
CA PHE A 85 -8.40 6.40 8.24
C PHE A 85 -7.93 7.33 9.39
N SER A 86 -8.89 7.93 10.09
CA SER A 86 -8.64 9.00 11.06
C SER A 86 -7.95 8.49 12.34
N SER A 87 -8.34 7.31 12.81
CA SER A 87 -7.72 6.68 14.00
C SER A 87 -7.39 5.20 13.79
N GLY A 88 -7.95 4.59 12.74
CA GLY A 88 -7.68 3.23 12.35
C GLY A 88 -6.39 3.08 11.56
N SER A 89 -5.84 1.86 11.58
CA SER A 89 -4.81 1.43 10.64
C SER A 89 -5.43 0.66 9.47
N PHE A 90 -4.68 0.58 8.36
CA PHE A 90 -4.96 -0.39 7.30
C PHE A 90 -3.86 -1.42 7.23
N THR A 91 -4.24 -2.68 7.32
CA THR A 91 -3.29 -3.79 7.42
C THR A 91 -3.71 -4.96 6.54
N ILE A 92 -2.80 -5.42 5.68
CA ILE A 92 -2.98 -6.61 4.84
C ILE A 92 -1.90 -7.64 5.15
N SER A 93 -2.29 -8.90 5.36
CA SER A 93 -1.42 -10.08 5.52
C SER A 93 -1.70 -11.19 4.50
N ASN A 94 -0.74 -12.12 4.34
CA ASN A 94 -0.89 -13.52 3.84
C ASN A 94 -1.91 -13.79 2.72
N GLY A 95 -2.09 -12.85 1.79
CA GLY A 95 -3.06 -12.95 0.69
C GLY A 95 -2.46 -12.60 -0.67
N HIS A 96 -3.26 -12.77 -1.72
CA HIS A 96 -2.90 -12.42 -3.09
C HIS A 96 -3.79 -11.28 -3.61
N TYR A 97 -3.17 -10.22 -4.12
CA TYR A 97 -3.87 -9.01 -4.52
C TYR A 97 -3.38 -8.56 -5.89
N ALA A 98 -4.29 -8.54 -6.88
CA ALA A 98 -3.93 -8.04 -8.21
C ALA A 98 -3.73 -6.51 -8.20
N GLY A 99 -4.41 -5.79 -7.30
CA GLY A 99 -4.23 -4.35 -7.12
C GLY A 99 -4.60 -3.86 -5.72
N ILE A 100 -3.81 -2.93 -5.19
CA ILE A 100 -4.17 -2.08 -4.04
C ILE A 100 -3.90 -0.63 -4.44
N ASN A 101 -4.92 0.21 -4.42
CA ASN A 101 -4.81 1.59 -4.90
C ASN A 101 -5.27 2.60 -3.84
N PHE A 102 -4.48 3.64 -3.60
CA PHE A 102 -4.86 4.82 -2.85
C PHE A 102 -4.74 6.04 -3.75
N HIS A 103 -5.83 6.78 -3.94
CA HIS A 103 -5.82 7.95 -4.81
C HIS A 103 -6.80 9.03 -4.36
N SER A 104 -6.75 10.19 -5.03
CA SER A 104 -7.74 11.25 -4.91
C SER A 104 -8.00 11.73 -3.47
N GLY A 105 -6.94 12.03 -2.71
CA GLY A 105 -7.06 12.68 -1.40
C GLY A 105 -7.28 11.74 -0.23
N CYS A 106 -6.82 10.48 -0.31
CA CYS A 106 -6.84 9.60 0.86
C CYS A 106 -5.97 10.15 1.99
N LYS A 107 -6.42 9.91 3.23
CA LYS A 107 -5.68 10.29 4.44
C LYS A 107 -5.58 9.10 5.37
N VAL A 108 -4.37 8.70 5.72
CA VAL A 108 -4.09 7.66 6.71
C VAL A 108 -3.29 8.30 7.84
N GLU A 109 -3.94 8.54 8.98
CA GLU A 109 -3.28 9.20 10.11
C GLU A 109 -2.40 8.23 10.89
N ASN A 110 -2.81 6.96 11.01
CA ASN A 110 -2.05 5.92 11.70
C ASN A 110 -1.14 5.15 10.72
N TYR A 111 -0.78 3.90 11.02
CA TYR A 111 0.08 3.11 10.15
C TYR A 111 -0.70 2.43 9.00
N PHE A 112 -0.02 2.30 7.86
CA PHE A 112 -0.41 1.43 6.75
C PHE A 112 0.66 0.34 6.60
N SER A 113 0.24 -0.93 6.59
CA SER A 113 1.18 -2.05 6.56
C SER A 113 0.72 -3.21 5.69
N ILE A 114 1.60 -3.70 4.81
CA ILE A 114 1.42 -4.94 4.06
C ILE A 114 2.48 -5.94 4.52
N HIS A 115 2.07 -7.19 4.79
CA HIS A 115 2.96 -8.23 5.27
C HIS A 115 2.71 -9.61 4.69
N SER A 116 3.78 -10.30 4.30
CA SER A 116 3.69 -11.70 3.87
C SER A 116 2.67 -11.92 2.74
N ALA A 117 2.38 -10.87 1.95
CA ALA A 117 1.39 -10.87 0.88
C ALA A 117 2.05 -10.85 -0.49
N GLU A 118 1.31 -11.29 -1.50
CA GLU A 118 1.69 -11.21 -2.91
C GLU A 118 0.87 -10.11 -3.61
N ILE A 119 1.53 -9.03 -4.03
CA ILE A 119 0.91 -7.84 -4.62
C ILE A 119 1.42 -7.65 -6.05
N GLU A 120 0.53 -7.76 -7.04
CA GLU A 120 0.88 -7.50 -8.43
C GLU A 120 1.09 -5.99 -8.66
N LYS A 121 0.21 -5.15 -8.11
CA LYS A 121 0.30 -3.69 -8.20
C LYS A 121 -0.12 -2.99 -6.91
N LEU A 122 0.77 -2.19 -6.34
CA LEU A 122 0.45 -1.18 -5.32
C LEU A 122 0.62 0.20 -5.94
N TYR A 123 -0.43 1.01 -5.92
CA TYR A 123 -0.40 2.37 -6.45
C TYR A 123 -0.85 3.38 -5.38
N ILE A 124 -0.06 4.40 -5.14
CA ILE A 124 -0.39 5.49 -4.22
C ILE A 124 -0.21 6.81 -4.95
N SER A 125 -1.26 7.63 -4.99
CA SER A 125 -1.19 8.97 -5.54
C SER A 125 -2.04 9.99 -4.80
N ASN A 126 -1.60 11.25 -4.82
CA ASN A 126 -2.37 12.38 -4.30
C ASN A 126 -2.98 12.12 -2.90
N SER A 127 -2.19 11.58 -1.97
CA SER A 127 -2.66 11.06 -0.68
C SER A 127 -1.67 11.36 0.45
N THR A 128 -2.16 11.40 1.68
CA THR A 128 -1.36 11.72 2.88
C THR A 128 -1.30 10.54 3.84
N PHE A 129 -0.09 10.19 4.28
CA PHE A 129 0.19 9.15 5.26
C PHE A 129 1.01 9.78 6.38
N THR A 130 0.35 10.17 7.47
CA THR A 130 0.98 10.98 8.53
C THR A 130 2.07 10.21 9.26
N ASN A 131 1.90 8.90 9.43
CA ASN A 131 2.87 8.01 10.05
C ASN A 131 3.58 7.14 8.99
N SER A 132 3.99 5.93 9.36
CA SER A 132 4.77 5.04 8.50
C SER A 132 3.90 4.22 7.54
N VAL A 133 4.37 4.09 6.32
CA VAL A 133 3.98 3.04 5.37
C VAL A 133 5.03 1.94 5.40
N SER A 134 4.62 0.70 5.65
CA SER A 134 5.53 -0.44 5.75
C SER A 134 5.11 -1.60 4.86
N LEU A 135 5.98 -1.96 3.93
CA LEU A 135 5.85 -3.15 3.08
C LEU A 135 6.89 -4.15 3.57
N PHE A 136 6.45 -5.29 4.07
CA PHE A 136 7.36 -6.27 4.64
C PHE A 136 7.07 -7.71 4.26
N ASP A 137 8.12 -8.53 4.19
CA ASP A 137 8.04 -10.01 4.07
C ASP A 137 7.20 -10.54 2.90
N GLY A 138 6.93 -9.74 1.88
CA GLY A 138 6.02 -10.08 0.77
C GLY A 138 6.70 -10.16 -0.60
N LYS A 139 5.91 -10.45 -1.63
CA LYS A 139 6.32 -10.35 -3.04
C LYS A 139 5.56 -9.22 -3.70
N TYR A 140 6.29 -8.28 -4.29
CA TYR A 140 5.74 -7.05 -4.86
C TYR A 140 6.25 -6.91 -6.28
N LYS A 141 5.35 -7.04 -7.25
CA LYS A 141 5.74 -6.94 -8.67
C LYS A 141 5.88 -5.47 -9.08
N LYS A 142 4.92 -4.63 -8.74
CA LYS A 142 5.02 -3.19 -8.99
C LYS A 142 4.53 -2.38 -7.80
N VAL A 143 5.38 -1.54 -7.25
CA VAL A 143 5.03 -0.49 -6.28
C VAL A 143 5.25 0.86 -6.96
N GLU A 144 4.20 1.68 -7.07
CA GLU A 144 4.26 2.98 -7.71
C GLU A 144 3.67 4.07 -6.81
N ILE A 145 4.47 5.09 -6.53
CA ILE A 145 4.10 6.27 -5.75
C ILE A 145 4.26 7.48 -6.64
N SER A 146 3.19 8.24 -6.84
CA SER A 146 3.15 9.30 -7.84
C SER A 146 2.30 10.51 -7.44
N GLY A 147 2.58 11.66 -8.04
CA GLY A 147 1.83 12.89 -7.77
C GLY A 147 2.10 13.47 -6.38
N SER A 148 1.12 14.16 -5.80
CA SER A 148 1.27 14.88 -4.53
C SER A 148 1.05 13.94 -3.34
N VAL A 149 2.05 13.11 -3.03
CA VAL A 149 2.01 12.21 -1.87
C VAL A 149 2.83 12.79 -0.72
N SER A 150 2.32 12.73 0.51
CA SER A 150 3.09 13.07 1.71
C SER A 150 3.13 11.87 2.64
N MET A 151 4.33 11.45 3.05
CA MET A 151 4.53 10.37 4.02
C MET A 151 5.60 10.76 5.04
N ALA A 152 5.49 10.35 6.30
CA ALA A 152 6.63 10.49 7.22
C ALA A 152 7.74 9.52 6.80
N HIS A 153 7.44 8.22 6.81
CA HIS A 153 8.43 7.18 6.51
C HIS A 153 7.86 6.08 5.61
N LEU A 154 8.66 5.65 4.63
CA LEU A 154 8.35 4.51 3.77
C LEU A 154 9.40 3.41 3.96
N PHE A 155 8.96 2.24 4.39
CA PHE A 155 9.80 1.09 4.67
C PHE A 155 9.54 -0.05 3.70
N PHE A 156 10.60 -0.55 3.07
CA PHE A 156 10.62 -1.79 2.31
C PHE A 156 11.53 -2.78 3.04
N ARG A 157 10.96 -3.88 3.56
CA ARG A 157 11.70 -4.81 4.42
C ARG A 157 11.50 -6.27 4.05
N LYS A 158 12.53 -7.11 4.12
CA LYS A 158 12.42 -8.59 4.07
C LYS A 158 11.63 -9.19 2.89
N GLY A 159 11.37 -8.43 1.82
CA GLY A 159 10.52 -8.84 0.71
C GLY A 159 11.27 -8.97 -0.62
N ILE A 160 10.55 -9.41 -1.65
CA ILE A 160 11.03 -9.42 -3.04
C ILE A 160 10.27 -8.33 -3.80
N TYR A 161 11.00 -7.38 -4.38
CA TYR A 161 10.46 -6.21 -5.06
C TYR A 161 10.99 -6.19 -6.49
N GLU A 162 10.10 -6.38 -7.48
CA GLU A 162 10.53 -6.35 -8.89
C GLU A 162 10.71 -4.93 -9.40
N LEU A 163 9.73 -4.05 -9.21
CA LEU A 163 9.83 -2.65 -9.58
C LEU A 163 9.27 -1.75 -8.46
N VAL A 164 10.12 -0.87 -7.94
CA VAL A 164 9.71 0.24 -7.07
C VAL A 164 9.91 1.54 -7.83
N ARG A 165 8.84 2.30 -8.02
CA ARG A 165 8.84 3.59 -8.72
C ARG A 165 8.28 4.67 -7.81
N ILE A 166 9.07 5.70 -7.53
CA ILE A 166 8.67 6.87 -6.77
C ILE A 166 8.92 8.08 -7.66
N ASN A 167 7.85 8.65 -8.23
CA ASN A 167 7.94 9.76 -9.19
C ASN A 167 7.19 11.03 -8.75
N GLY A 168 6.86 11.14 -7.47
CA GLY A 168 6.32 12.34 -6.85
C GLY A 168 6.12 12.15 -5.35
N GLY A 169 6.26 13.25 -4.60
CA GLY A 169 5.88 13.31 -3.20
C GLY A 169 6.99 13.78 -2.26
N LYS A 170 6.63 13.86 -0.97
CA LYS A 170 7.50 14.31 0.11
C LYS A 170 7.57 13.26 1.21
N MET A 171 8.79 12.91 1.60
CA MET A 171 9.11 11.89 2.60
C MET A 171 10.19 12.36 3.57
N GLU A 172 10.05 12.09 4.86
CA GLU A 172 11.13 12.31 5.81
C GLU A 172 12.18 11.18 5.72
N GLY A 173 11.73 9.95 5.47
CA GLY A 173 12.64 8.82 5.33
C GLY A 173 12.16 7.73 4.37
N LEU A 174 13.09 7.23 3.56
CA LEU A 174 12.92 6.10 2.65
C LEU A 174 13.92 5.00 3.03
N TYR A 175 13.43 3.81 3.36
CA TYR A 175 14.22 2.74 3.96
C TYR A 175 14.11 1.44 3.17
N PHE A 176 15.25 0.87 2.78
CA PHE A 176 15.38 -0.43 2.12
C PHE A 176 16.19 -1.36 3.02
N SER A 177 15.62 -2.48 3.46
CA SER A 177 16.30 -3.38 4.39
C SER A 177 15.99 -4.86 4.18
N GLU A 178 17.02 -5.71 4.20
CA GLU A 178 16.89 -7.18 4.25
C GLU A 178 16.06 -7.80 3.08
N GLY A 179 15.85 -7.09 1.97
CA GLY A 179 15.04 -7.53 0.82
C GLY A 179 15.86 -7.85 -0.45
N GLU A 180 15.18 -8.34 -1.49
CA GLU A 180 15.68 -8.38 -2.87
C GLU A 180 14.93 -7.35 -3.72
N PHE A 181 15.67 -6.43 -4.33
CA PHE A 181 15.16 -5.34 -5.15
C PHE A 181 15.76 -5.47 -6.55
N LYS A 182 14.92 -5.72 -7.56
CA LYS A 182 15.39 -5.82 -8.95
C LYS A 182 15.60 -4.43 -9.55
N GLU A 183 14.63 -3.53 -9.42
CA GLU A 183 14.75 -2.16 -9.93
C GLU A 183 14.06 -1.16 -8.99
N VAL A 184 14.80 -0.11 -8.60
CA VAL A 184 14.30 1.01 -7.79
C VAL A 184 14.56 2.31 -8.54
N LEU A 185 13.49 3.02 -8.89
CA LEU A 185 13.54 4.29 -9.60
C LEU A 185 12.91 5.37 -8.73
N VAL A 186 13.72 6.32 -8.28
CA VAL A 186 13.27 7.54 -7.61
C VAL A 186 13.63 8.70 -8.51
N TYR A 187 12.64 9.41 -9.06
CA TYR A 187 12.89 10.46 -10.06
C TYR A 187 11.81 11.53 -10.08
N GLY A 188 12.08 12.67 -10.71
CA GLY A 188 11.09 13.75 -10.82
C GLY A 188 10.95 14.57 -9.53
N LEU A 189 9.76 15.13 -9.28
CA LEU A 189 9.53 16.06 -8.16
C LEU A 189 9.34 15.31 -6.83
N VAL A 190 10.44 14.74 -6.32
CA VAL A 190 10.47 13.99 -5.05
C VAL A 190 11.37 14.70 -4.04
N GLU A 191 10.85 14.93 -2.85
CA GLU A 191 11.61 15.44 -1.69
C GLU A 191 11.80 14.32 -0.67
N ILE A 192 13.04 13.90 -0.42
CA ILE A 192 13.33 12.84 0.56
C ILE A 192 14.44 13.33 1.48
N ALA A 193 14.16 13.51 2.78
CA ALA A 193 15.19 14.00 3.69
C ALA A 193 16.28 12.93 3.93
N THR A 194 15.90 11.68 4.17
CA THR A 194 16.85 10.58 4.42
C THR A 194 16.56 9.35 3.58
N VAL A 195 17.58 8.79 2.92
CA VAL A 195 17.52 7.46 2.32
C VAL A 195 18.43 6.52 3.12
N HIS A 196 17.89 5.37 3.51
CA HIS A 196 18.61 4.33 4.24
C HIS A 196 18.58 3.00 3.49
N ILE A 197 19.75 2.40 3.28
CA ILE A 197 19.88 1.08 2.66
C ILE A 197 20.69 0.20 3.61
N SER A 198 20.09 -0.88 4.13
CA SER A 198 20.73 -1.77 5.10
C SER A 198 20.47 -3.24 4.78
N SER A 199 21.51 -3.95 4.30
CA SER A 199 21.49 -5.39 3.96
C SER A 199 20.46 -5.81 2.88
N GLY A 200 20.72 -6.92 2.19
CA GLY A 200 19.88 -7.40 1.08
C GLY A 200 20.54 -7.28 -0.29
N ILE A 201 19.77 -7.51 -1.36
CA ILE A 201 20.23 -7.46 -2.76
C ILE A 201 19.52 -6.31 -3.44
N LEU A 202 20.28 -5.32 -3.93
CA LEU A 202 19.77 -4.17 -4.66
C LEU A 202 20.43 -4.15 -6.04
N ARG A 203 19.74 -4.69 -7.06
CA ARG A 203 20.37 -4.87 -8.39
C ARG A 203 20.58 -3.54 -9.09
N GLN A 204 19.55 -2.70 -9.13
CA GLN A 204 19.61 -1.37 -9.73
C GLN A 204 18.85 -0.36 -8.89
N ILE A 205 19.49 0.77 -8.60
CA ILE A 205 18.85 1.93 -7.99
C ILE A 205 19.25 3.21 -8.72
N TYR A 206 18.24 3.99 -9.08
CA TYR A 206 18.38 5.33 -9.65
C TYR A 206 17.74 6.32 -8.68
N LEU A 207 18.52 7.29 -8.20
CA LEU A 207 18.05 8.33 -7.30
C LEU A 207 18.29 9.72 -7.92
N ASP A 208 17.18 10.31 -8.37
CA ASP A 208 17.06 11.67 -8.85
C ASP A 208 16.01 12.39 -8.00
N ALA A 209 16.44 12.96 -6.86
CA ALA A 209 15.56 13.58 -5.88
C ALA A 209 16.00 15.01 -5.58
N VAL A 210 15.06 15.96 -5.64
CA VAL A 210 15.33 17.41 -5.61
C VAL A 210 15.88 17.89 -4.26
N ASN A 211 15.77 17.10 -3.17
CA ASN A 211 16.16 17.52 -1.82
C ASN A 211 16.73 16.38 -0.94
N LEU A 212 17.61 15.53 -1.48
CA LEU A 212 18.27 14.49 -0.69
C LEU A 212 19.30 15.08 0.29
N ARG A 213 18.97 15.15 1.59
CA ARG A 213 19.89 15.70 2.61
C ARG A 213 20.90 14.66 3.10
N GLN A 214 20.47 13.40 3.23
CA GLN A 214 21.32 12.34 3.77
C GLN A 214 21.06 11.01 3.04
N LEU A 215 22.13 10.41 2.53
CA LEU A 215 22.16 9.02 2.08
C LEU A 215 23.01 8.19 3.05
N THR A 216 22.42 7.15 3.63
CA THR A 216 23.11 6.23 4.54
C THR A 216 23.06 4.81 3.97
N VAL A 217 24.24 4.25 3.69
CA VAL A 217 24.39 2.86 3.24
C VAL A 217 25.14 2.09 4.32
N LYS A 218 24.50 1.07 4.91
CA LYS A 218 25.11 0.22 5.95
C LYS A 218 25.28 -1.21 5.47
N LEU A 219 26.54 -1.64 5.49
CA LEU A 219 26.96 -3.02 5.22
C LEU A 219 26.94 -3.80 6.55
N TYR A 220 25.97 -4.71 6.71
CA TYR A 220 25.95 -5.63 7.85
C TYR A 220 26.42 -7.01 7.38
N GLU A 221 27.66 -7.37 7.72
CA GLU A 221 28.32 -8.61 7.28
C GLU A 221 27.65 -9.90 7.79
N LYS A 222 26.84 -9.83 8.86
CA LYS A 222 26.40 -11.03 9.60
C LYS A 222 25.06 -11.66 9.19
N VAL A 223 24.27 -11.04 8.29
CA VAL A 223 22.90 -11.53 7.98
C VAL A 223 22.69 -11.78 6.48
N LYS A 224 23.03 -10.81 5.63
CA LYS A 224 23.24 -10.93 4.17
C LYS A 224 24.07 -9.71 3.75
N PRO A 225 25.26 -9.86 3.14
CA PRO A 225 26.04 -8.71 2.71
C PRO A 225 25.20 -7.89 1.71
N LEU A 226 25.22 -6.56 1.87
CA LEU A 226 24.56 -5.68 0.91
C LEU A 226 25.29 -5.78 -0.43
N GLN A 227 24.55 -6.11 -1.48
CA GLN A 227 25.04 -6.11 -2.85
C GLN A 227 24.31 -5.02 -3.63
N ILE A 228 25.04 -4.02 -4.11
CA ILE A 228 24.52 -2.97 -4.99
C ILE A 228 25.12 -3.22 -6.38
N GLY A 229 24.28 -3.56 -7.35
CA GLY A 229 24.74 -3.79 -8.74
C GLY A 229 25.08 -2.49 -9.45
N HIS A 230 24.15 -1.53 -9.42
CA HIS A 230 24.32 -0.20 -10.00
C HIS A 230 23.64 0.87 -9.12
N LEU A 231 24.38 1.94 -8.81
CA LEU A 231 23.89 3.14 -8.12
C LEU A 231 24.22 4.36 -8.98
N GLU A 232 23.19 5.05 -9.43
CA GLU A 232 23.32 6.34 -10.10
C GLU A 232 22.70 7.43 -9.21
N LEU A 233 23.49 8.48 -8.97
CA LEU A 233 23.09 9.70 -8.28
C LEU A 233 23.21 10.85 -9.28
N SER A 234 22.09 11.43 -9.70
CA SER A 234 22.13 12.71 -10.41
C SER A 234 22.25 13.83 -9.39
N GLN A 235 23.19 14.75 -9.63
CA GLN A 235 23.21 16.05 -8.95
C GLN A 235 22.54 17.07 -9.88
N MET A 236 21.62 17.86 -9.32
CA MET A 236 21.20 19.15 -9.90
C MET A 236 21.86 20.28 -9.11
#